data_AF-A0A851HGG5-F1
#
_entry.id   AF-A0A851HGG5-F1
#
_cell.length_a   1.000
_cell.length_b   1.000
_cell.length_c   1.000
_cell.angle_alpha   90.00
_cell.angle_beta   90.00
_cell.angle_gamma   90.00
#
_symmetry.space_group_name_H-M   'P 1'
#
loop_
_entity.id
_entity.type
_entity.pdbx_description
1 polymer ?
#
loop_
_entity_poly.entity_id
_entity_poly.type
_entity_poly.pdbx_seq_one_letter_code
_entity_poly.pdbx_strand_id
1 'polypeptide(L)'
;MAFASLDFFHFRMLVPPVTSSDFLSSVVPPDGHPLADYIYTRQLHSMLTKVGGLYDGVRYLRWSGQRTATILAKTAVEEQKVVASIDQGQPVVLGLIRATSRSLKAQGQNHQVVCYGYRFDASGHLEFYIYEPVRASSNSPYEVILKKANDVAHSAFPYQEDRADRIDRWRGFFVAHYRPRSPDCPGLTSRSAQRGPARDDLR
;
A
#
# COMPACT_ATOMS: atom_id res chain seq x y z
N MET A 1 1.57 2.06 -6.47
CA MET A 1 2.62 2.41 -5.51
C MET A 1 2.68 1.40 -4.37
N ALA A 2 1.58 1.06 -3.69
CA ALA A 2 1.61 0.08 -2.58
C ALA A 2 2.25 -1.28 -2.95
N PHE A 3 1.95 -1.83 -4.13
CA PHE A 3 2.57 -3.06 -4.62
C PHE A 3 4.09 -2.93 -4.79
N ALA A 4 4.56 -1.81 -5.34
CA ALA A 4 5.99 -1.56 -5.54
C ALA A 4 6.71 -1.43 -4.19
N SER A 5 6.15 -0.68 -3.24
CA SER A 5 6.71 -0.56 -1.89
C SER A 5 6.86 -1.93 -1.21
N LEU A 6 5.85 -2.79 -1.35
CA LEU A 6 5.88 -4.12 -0.76
C LEU A 6 6.87 -5.07 -1.48
N ASP A 7 7.12 -4.87 -2.79
CA ASP A 7 8.18 -5.59 -3.50
C ASP A 7 9.57 -5.27 -2.91
N PHE A 8 9.90 -3.99 -2.75
CA PHE A 8 11.18 -3.59 -2.15
C PHE A 8 11.34 -4.14 -0.73
N PHE A 9 10.26 -4.16 0.07
CA PHE A 9 10.26 -4.78 1.39
C PHE A 9 10.53 -6.29 1.32
N HIS A 10 9.79 -7.05 0.50
CA HIS A 10 9.93 -8.51 0.41
C HIS A 10 11.29 -8.95 -0.10
N PHE A 11 11.84 -8.25 -1.09
CA PHE A 11 13.16 -8.57 -1.63
C PHE A 11 14.31 -7.95 -0.82
N ARG A 12 14.02 -7.22 0.26
CA ARG A 12 15.00 -6.51 1.10
C ARG A 12 15.93 -5.61 0.28
N MET A 13 15.36 -4.94 -0.71
CA MET A 13 16.08 -4.07 -1.62
C MET A 13 15.92 -2.63 -1.16
N LEU A 14 17.01 -1.87 -1.21
CA LEU A 14 16.93 -0.43 -1.03
C LEU A 14 16.28 0.18 -2.25
N VAL A 15 15.43 1.19 -2.03
CA VAL A 15 14.95 2.04 -3.12
C VAL A 15 16.16 2.78 -3.68
N PRO A 16 16.40 2.77 -5.01
CA PRO A 16 17.52 3.48 -5.61
C PRO A 16 17.51 4.96 -5.19
N PRO A 17 18.67 5.55 -4.86
CA PRO A 17 18.73 6.96 -4.52
C PRO A 17 18.29 7.76 -5.74
N VAL A 18 17.28 8.61 -5.54
CA VAL A 18 16.88 9.62 -6.52
C VAL A 18 17.57 10.94 -6.16
N THR A 19 18.10 11.59 -7.16
CA THR A 19 18.84 12.85 -7.08
C THR A 19 18.01 13.98 -7.66
N SER A 20 18.30 15.23 -7.32
CA SER A 20 17.64 16.39 -7.93
C SER A 20 17.80 16.42 -9.45
N SER A 21 18.86 15.79 -9.99
CA SER A 21 19.07 15.60 -11.42
C SER A 21 18.00 14.72 -12.10
N ASP A 22 17.31 13.86 -11.34
CA ASP A 22 16.25 13.00 -11.87
C ASP A 22 14.92 13.75 -12.07
N PHE A 23 14.85 15.03 -11.65
CA PHE A 23 13.65 15.87 -11.65
C PHE A 23 13.86 17.24 -12.33
N LEU A 24 14.94 17.41 -13.10
CA LEU A 24 15.45 18.72 -13.57
C LEU A 24 14.44 19.63 -14.30
N SER A 25 13.32 19.09 -14.78
CA SER A 25 12.30 19.84 -15.51
C SER A 25 10.87 19.57 -15.03
N SER A 26 10.67 18.78 -13.96
CA SER A 26 9.34 18.31 -13.54
C SER A 26 9.35 17.81 -12.09
N VAL A 27 8.18 17.83 -11.44
CA VAL A 27 7.97 17.23 -10.11
C VAL A 27 7.97 15.69 -10.16
N VAL A 28 7.96 15.11 -11.36
CA VAL A 28 8.09 13.66 -11.60
C VAL A 28 9.29 13.36 -12.49
N PRO A 29 9.91 12.16 -12.37
CA PRO A 29 11.00 11.78 -13.26
C PRO A 29 10.57 11.80 -14.73
N PRO A 30 11.51 12.02 -15.68
CA PRO A 30 11.19 11.96 -17.11
C PRO A 30 10.71 10.56 -17.51
N ASP A 31 9.95 10.48 -18.60
CA ASP A 31 9.54 9.21 -19.19
C ASP A 31 10.76 8.33 -19.50
N GLY A 32 10.65 7.01 -19.24
CA GLY A 32 11.76 6.08 -19.37
C GLY A 32 12.66 5.97 -18.14
N HIS A 33 12.39 6.72 -17.07
CA HIS A 33 13.12 6.58 -15.81
C HIS A 33 12.81 5.22 -15.16
N PRO A 34 13.81 4.33 -14.93
CA PRO A 34 13.56 2.93 -14.56
C PRO A 34 12.67 2.74 -13.31
N LEU A 35 12.89 3.54 -12.26
CA LEU A 35 12.08 3.46 -11.04
C LEU A 35 10.66 3.98 -11.27
N ALA A 36 10.48 5.03 -12.09
CA ALA A 36 9.18 5.60 -12.37
C ALA A 36 8.34 4.63 -13.21
N ASP A 37 8.96 4.06 -14.25
CA ASP A 37 8.37 3.01 -15.09
C ASP A 37 8.00 1.78 -14.28
N TYR A 38 8.86 1.35 -13.34
CA TYR A 38 8.57 0.24 -12.44
C TYR A 38 7.35 0.53 -11.56
N ILE A 39 7.33 1.69 -10.90
CA ILE A 39 6.22 2.11 -10.03
C ILE A 39 4.92 2.21 -10.84
N TYR A 40 4.96 2.82 -12.02
CA TYR A 40 3.83 2.96 -12.94
C TYR A 40 3.31 1.60 -13.39
N THR A 41 4.21 0.72 -13.84
CA THR A 41 3.87 -0.65 -14.24
C THR A 41 3.23 -1.43 -13.09
N ARG A 42 3.74 -1.30 -11.87
CA ARG A 42 3.16 -1.96 -10.69
C ARG A 42 1.80 -1.38 -10.32
N GLN A 43 1.58 -0.06 -10.48
CA GLN A 43 0.28 0.56 -10.28
C GLN A 43 -0.74 0.12 -11.34
N LEU A 44 -0.35 0.06 -12.62
CA LEU A 44 -1.22 -0.47 -13.66
C LEU A 44 -1.53 -1.95 -13.45
N HIS A 45 -0.54 -2.74 -13.04
CA HIS A 45 -0.73 -4.15 -12.72
C HIS A 45 -1.65 -4.37 -11.51
N SER A 46 -1.64 -3.48 -10.51
CA SER A 46 -2.53 -3.59 -9.35
C SER A 46 -3.97 -3.18 -9.65
N MET A 47 -4.23 -2.53 -10.80
CA MET A 47 -5.56 -2.02 -11.14
C MET A 47 -6.18 -2.62 -12.42
N LEU A 48 -5.41 -2.95 -13.48
CA LEU A 48 -6.01 -3.11 -14.81
C LEU A 48 -5.39 -4.15 -15.78
N THR A 49 -4.19 -4.73 -15.59
CA THR A 49 -3.47 -5.34 -16.74
C THR A 49 -2.99 -6.81 -16.65
N LYS A 50 -3.14 -7.54 -15.53
CA LYS A 50 -2.92 -9.00 -15.48
C LYS A 50 -4.00 -9.70 -14.64
N VAL A 51 -4.20 -11.01 -14.80
CA VAL A 51 -5.30 -11.81 -14.19
C VAL A 51 -5.55 -11.49 -12.70
N GLY A 52 -4.51 -11.23 -11.91
CA GLY A 52 -4.63 -10.78 -10.50
C GLY A 52 -5.06 -9.31 -10.32
N GLY A 53 -4.59 -8.39 -11.17
CA GLY A 53 -5.03 -7.00 -11.18
C GLY A 53 -6.46 -6.81 -11.70
N LEU A 54 -6.89 -7.65 -12.65
CA LEU A 54 -8.29 -7.70 -13.07
C LEU A 54 -9.20 -8.13 -11.92
N TYR A 55 -8.76 -9.08 -11.09
CA TYR A 55 -9.50 -9.52 -9.92
C TYR A 55 -9.74 -8.36 -8.93
N ASP A 56 -8.68 -7.62 -8.58
CA ASP A 56 -8.81 -6.47 -7.67
C ASP A 56 -9.57 -5.31 -8.31
N GLY A 57 -9.36 -5.02 -9.59
CA GLY A 57 -10.13 -4.03 -10.35
C GLY A 57 -11.63 -4.34 -10.39
N VAL A 58 -12.00 -5.62 -10.59
CA VAL A 58 -13.38 -6.10 -10.50
C VAL A 58 -13.90 -6.01 -9.06
N ARG A 59 -13.07 -6.27 -8.03
CA ARG A 59 -13.47 -6.08 -6.63
C ARG A 59 -13.78 -4.62 -6.34
N TYR A 60 -12.95 -3.68 -6.76
CA TYR A 60 -13.23 -2.25 -6.63
C TYR A 60 -14.59 -1.90 -7.25
N LEU A 61 -14.80 -2.23 -8.53
CA LEU A 61 -16.07 -1.98 -9.22
C LEU A 61 -17.27 -2.62 -8.50
N ARG A 62 -17.14 -3.89 -8.10
CA ARG A 62 -18.21 -4.64 -7.43
C ARG A 62 -18.56 -4.04 -6.08
N TRP A 63 -17.56 -3.75 -5.25
CA TRP A 63 -17.74 -3.23 -3.90
C TRP A 63 -18.24 -1.78 -3.92
N SER A 64 -17.75 -0.93 -4.82
CA SER A 64 -18.21 0.46 -4.93
C SER A 64 -19.71 0.56 -5.23
N GLY A 65 -20.28 -0.40 -5.96
CA GLY A 65 -21.72 -0.47 -6.22
C GLY A 65 -22.57 -1.10 -5.10
N GLN A 66 -21.99 -1.52 -3.97
CA GLN A 66 -22.71 -2.11 -2.85
C GLN A 66 -23.14 -1.06 -1.82
N ARG A 67 -24.11 -1.41 -0.98
CA ARG A 67 -24.50 -0.60 0.19
C ARG A 67 -23.38 -0.63 1.24
N THR A 68 -23.23 0.46 2.00
CA THR A 68 -22.17 0.56 3.02
C THR A 68 -22.26 -0.55 4.06
N ALA A 69 -23.46 -0.95 4.52
CA ALA A 69 -23.63 -2.08 5.43
C ALA A 69 -23.06 -3.40 4.87
N THR A 70 -23.23 -3.66 3.57
CA THR A 70 -22.66 -4.85 2.91
C THR A 70 -21.14 -4.78 2.83
N ILE A 71 -20.58 -3.60 2.54
CA ILE A 71 -19.14 -3.39 2.51
C ILE A 71 -18.55 -3.56 3.92
N LEU A 72 -19.22 -3.04 4.95
CA LEU A 72 -18.79 -3.18 6.34
C LEU A 72 -18.73 -4.65 6.77
N ALA A 73 -19.78 -5.43 6.51
CA ALA A 73 -19.81 -6.86 6.80
C ALA A 73 -18.70 -7.63 6.07
N LYS A 74 -18.41 -7.28 4.81
CA LYS A 74 -17.29 -7.86 4.06
C LYS A 74 -15.94 -7.44 4.62
N THR A 75 -15.80 -6.18 5.00
CA THR A 75 -14.55 -5.65 5.56
C THR A 75 -14.23 -6.35 6.87
N ALA A 76 -15.22 -6.68 7.72
CA ALA A 76 -15.00 -7.46 8.93
C ALA A 76 -14.35 -8.84 8.67
N VAL A 77 -14.66 -9.49 7.54
CA VAL A 77 -13.98 -10.73 7.12
C VAL A 77 -12.56 -10.45 6.65
N GLU A 78 -12.34 -9.33 5.98
CA GLU A 78 -10.99 -8.92 5.53
C GLU A 78 -10.11 -8.49 6.71
N GLU A 79 -10.66 -7.89 7.78
CA GLU A 79 -9.94 -7.58 9.04
C GLU A 79 -9.25 -8.82 9.61
N GLN A 80 -9.94 -9.96 9.63
CA GLN A 80 -9.37 -11.23 10.10
C GLN A 80 -8.25 -11.75 9.19
N LYS A 81 -8.34 -11.52 7.88
CA LYS A 81 -7.26 -11.85 6.94
C LYS A 81 -6.02 -10.99 7.16
N VAL A 82 -6.22 -9.70 7.47
CA VAL A 82 -5.12 -8.80 7.81
C VAL A 82 -4.42 -9.29 9.06
N VAL A 83 -5.15 -9.52 10.14
CA VAL A 83 -4.61 -10.04 11.41
C VAL A 83 -3.81 -11.31 11.18
N ALA A 84 -4.40 -12.32 10.53
CA ALA A 84 -3.73 -13.59 10.26
C ALA A 84 -2.46 -13.45 9.41
N SER A 85 -2.42 -12.49 8.48
CA SER A 85 -1.23 -12.23 7.67
C SER A 85 -0.14 -11.51 8.47
N ILE A 86 -0.51 -10.51 9.27
CA ILE A 86 0.43 -9.77 10.11
C ILE A 86 1.04 -10.67 11.18
N ASP A 87 0.27 -11.57 11.78
CA ASP A 87 0.76 -12.57 12.74
C ASP A 87 1.82 -13.51 12.14
N GLN A 88 1.81 -13.69 10.82
CA GLN A 88 2.82 -14.44 10.06
C GLN A 88 4.02 -13.58 9.61
N GLY A 89 4.08 -12.32 10.05
CA GLY A 89 5.10 -11.36 9.63
C GLY A 89 4.96 -10.93 8.17
N GLN A 90 3.76 -11.03 7.59
CA GLN A 90 3.50 -10.69 6.19
C GLN A 90 2.62 -9.43 6.09
N PRO A 91 3.21 -8.26 5.76
CA PRO A 91 2.43 -7.07 5.42
C PRO A 91 1.55 -7.30 4.19
N VAL A 92 0.43 -6.59 4.12
CA VAL A 92 -0.56 -6.75 3.05
C VAL A 92 -0.89 -5.42 2.39
N VAL A 93 -1.31 -5.47 1.13
CA VAL A 93 -1.89 -4.31 0.46
C VAL A 93 -3.39 -4.27 0.73
N LEU A 94 -3.88 -3.13 1.23
CA LEU A 94 -5.31 -2.88 1.39
C LEU A 94 -5.82 -2.04 0.23
N GLY A 95 -6.92 -2.49 -0.37
CA GLY A 95 -7.71 -1.70 -1.29
C GLY A 95 -8.83 -0.96 -0.56
N LEU A 96 -8.67 0.36 -0.39
CA LEU A 96 -9.62 1.21 0.31
C LEU A 96 -10.75 1.65 -0.63
N ILE A 97 -12.00 1.50 -0.18
CA ILE A 97 -13.19 1.86 -0.96
C ILE A 97 -13.71 3.22 -0.53
N ARG A 98 -13.76 4.18 -1.46
CA ARG A 98 -14.46 5.47 -1.27
C ARG A 98 -15.61 5.63 -2.24
N ALA A 99 -15.46 5.10 -3.45
CA ALA A 99 -16.42 5.27 -4.52
C ALA A 99 -17.81 4.71 -4.16
N THR A 100 -18.85 5.41 -4.60
CA THR A 100 -20.27 5.10 -4.36
C THR A 100 -20.98 4.56 -5.60
N SER A 101 -20.28 4.42 -6.73
CA SER A 101 -20.83 3.90 -7.98
C SER A 101 -19.82 3.03 -8.71
N ARG A 102 -20.29 2.28 -9.70
CA ARG A 102 -19.43 1.44 -10.57
C ARG A 102 -18.81 2.21 -11.74
N SER A 103 -18.97 3.53 -11.81
CA SER A 103 -18.40 4.31 -12.91
C SER A 103 -16.88 4.39 -12.76
N LEU A 104 -16.15 4.27 -13.88
CA LEU A 104 -14.68 4.35 -13.89
C LEU A 104 -14.19 5.68 -13.30
N LYS A 105 -14.89 6.78 -13.56
CA LYS A 105 -14.59 8.10 -12.96
C LYS A 105 -14.65 8.06 -11.43
N ALA A 106 -15.63 7.36 -10.85
CA ALA A 106 -15.73 7.23 -9.40
C ALA A 106 -14.62 6.34 -8.82
N GLN A 107 -14.14 5.33 -9.57
CA GLN A 107 -13.09 4.44 -9.08
C GLN A 107 -11.77 5.16 -8.76
N GLY A 108 -11.50 6.32 -9.37
CA GLY A 108 -10.36 7.16 -9.02
C GLY A 108 -10.37 7.72 -7.58
N GLN A 109 -11.48 7.56 -6.85
CA GLN A 109 -11.57 7.91 -5.43
C GLN A 109 -11.11 6.79 -4.50
N ASN A 110 -11.04 5.56 -5.00
CA ASN A 110 -10.51 4.42 -4.25
C ASN A 110 -9.00 4.56 -4.12
N HIS A 111 -8.43 3.85 -3.14
CA HIS A 111 -7.02 4.02 -2.82
C HIS A 111 -6.34 2.70 -2.44
N GLN A 112 -5.01 2.68 -2.44
CA GLN A 112 -4.20 1.53 -2.05
C GLN A 112 -3.14 1.94 -1.03
N VAL A 113 -3.08 1.20 0.08
CA VAL A 113 -2.11 1.40 1.17
C VAL A 113 -1.48 0.07 1.56
N VAL A 114 -0.33 0.09 2.22
CA VAL A 114 0.29 -1.12 2.80
C VAL A 114 -0.04 -1.16 4.28
N CYS A 115 -0.64 -2.24 4.77
CA CYS A 115 -0.80 -2.49 6.19
C CYS A 115 0.34 -3.38 6.69
N TYR A 116 1.05 -2.95 7.72
CA TYR A 116 2.23 -3.63 8.25
C TYR A 116 2.12 -4.01 9.73
N GLY A 117 1.02 -3.63 10.37
CA GLY A 117 0.79 -3.93 11.78
C GLY A 117 -0.65 -3.66 12.17
N TYR A 118 -1.02 -4.14 13.35
CA TYR A 118 -2.29 -3.81 13.98
C TYR A 118 -2.14 -3.76 15.50
N ARG A 119 -3.10 -3.14 16.16
CA ARG A 119 -3.32 -3.24 17.60
C ARG A 119 -4.80 -3.27 17.91
N PHE A 120 -5.11 -3.58 19.17
CA PHE A 120 -6.43 -3.33 19.72
C PHE A 120 -6.39 -2.04 20.54
N ASP A 121 -7.40 -1.19 20.38
CA ASP A 121 -7.61 -0.06 21.27
C ASP A 121 -8.10 -0.52 22.66
N ALA A 122 -8.26 0.43 23.59
CA ALA A 122 -8.74 0.13 24.94
C ALA A 122 -10.14 -0.50 25.00
N SER A 123 -10.92 -0.40 23.91
CA SER A 123 -12.26 -0.97 23.78
C SER A 123 -12.26 -2.31 23.04
N GLY A 124 -11.09 -2.81 22.65
CA GLY A 124 -10.95 -4.06 21.89
C GLY A 124 -11.24 -3.92 20.40
N HIS A 125 -11.27 -2.70 19.85
CA HIS A 125 -11.41 -2.49 18.41
C HIS A 125 -10.06 -2.52 17.69
N LEU A 126 -10.05 -3.08 16.48
CA LEU A 126 -8.87 -3.13 15.63
C LEU A 126 -8.49 -1.74 15.10
N GLU A 127 -7.22 -1.41 15.26
CA GLU A 127 -6.55 -0.29 14.60
C GLU A 127 -5.39 -0.84 13.76
N PHE A 128 -5.33 -0.45 12.49
CA PHE A 128 -4.32 -0.93 11.55
C PHE A 128 -3.27 0.14 11.29
N TYR A 129 -2.02 -0.25 11.37
CA TYR A 129 -0.88 0.57 11.00
C TYR A 129 -0.64 0.47 9.50
N ILE A 130 -0.73 1.61 8.82
CA ILE A 130 -0.63 1.67 7.37
C ILE A 130 0.48 2.62 6.90
N TYR A 131 1.03 2.29 5.75
CA TYR A 131 1.96 3.11 4.99
C TYR A 131 1.28 3.60 3.70
N GLU A 132 1.28 4.92 3.54
CA GLU A 132 0.79 5.64 2.37
C GLU A 132 1.96 6.04 1.46
N PRO A 133 2.13 5.42 0.29
CA PRO A 133 3.25 5.72 -0.58
C PRO A 133 3.10 7.00 -1.42
N VAL A 134 1.87 7.48 -1.70
CA VAL A 134 1.66 8.65 -2.58
C VAL A 134 1.84 9.98 -1.83
N ARG A 135 1.61 9.96 -0.51
CA ARG A 135 1.54 11.17 0.31
C ARG A 135 2.42 11.08 1.57
N ALA A 136 3.54 10.35 1.48
CA ALA A 136 4.57 10.39 2.51
C ALA A 136 5.12 11.82 2.56
N SER A 137 4.62 12.65 3.48
CA SER A 137 5.23 13.97 3.70
C SER A 137 6.59 13.75 4.34
N SER A 138 7.61 14.46 3.83
CA SER A 138 9.01 14.32 4.25
C SER A 138 9.25 14.67 5.73
N ASN A 139 8.25 15.18 6.45
CA ASN A 139 8.36 15.69 7.81
C ASN A 139 7.36 15.05 8.81
N SER A 140 6.65 13.98 8.44
CA SER A 140 5.73 13.32 9.36
C SER A 140 6.32 12.02 9.89
N PRO A 141 6.88 11.98 11.12
CA PRO A 141 7.26 10.74 11.79
C PRO A 141 6.05 9.88 12.20
N TYR A 142 4.83 10.28 11.83
CA TYR A 142 3.61 9.70 12.36
C TYR A 142 3.16 8.47 11.57
N GLU A 143 3.04 7.39 12.31
CA GLU A 143 2.28 6.19 11.99
C GLU A 143 0.84 6.57 11.61
N VAL A 144 0.41 6.16 10.41
CA VAL A 144 -0.95 6.40 9.95
C VAL A 144 -1.82 5.25 10.43
N ILE A 145 -2.94 5.57 11.08
CA ILE A 145 -3.85 4.58 11.67
C ILE A 145 -5.14 4.53 10.86
N LEU A 146 -5.47 3.35 10.34
CA LEU A 146 -6.79 3.05 9.79
C LEU A 146 -7.63 2.36 10.86
N LYS A 147 -8.78 2.94 11.21
CA LYS A 147 -9.68 2.41 12.24
C LYS A 147 -11.14 2.68 11.92
N LYS A 148 -12.05 2.10 12.70
CA LYS A 148 -13.47 2.42 12.64
C LYS A 148 -13.73 3.83 13.19
N ALA A 149 -14.62 4.56 12.53
CA ALA A 149 -15.16 5.83 12.98
C ALA A 149 -15.94 5.65 14.29
N ASN A 150 -16.02 6.69 15.13
CA ASN A 150 -16.83 6.61 16.36
C ASN A 150 -18.35 6.42 16.07
N ASP A 151 -18.83 6.80 14.89
CA ASP A 151 -20.24 6.79 14.49
C ASP A 151 -20.59 5.72 13.42
N VAL A 152 -19.89 4.57 13.44
CA VAL A 152 -20.03 3.50 12.43
C VAL A 152 -21.48 3.23 12.01
N ALA A 153 -22.41 3.11 12.97
CA ALA A 153 -23.78 2.67 12.73
C ALA A 153 -24.58 3.59 11.78
N HIS A 154 -24.22 4.88 11.71
CA HIS A 154 -24.92 5.88 10.90
C HIS A 154 -24.05 6.48 9.80
N SER A 155 -22.77 6.08 9.74
CA SER A 155 -21.81 6.66 8.80
C SER A 155 -21.85 5.98 7.43
N ALA A 156 -21.92 6.79 6.37
CA ALA A 156 -21.69 6.30 5.01
C ALA A 156 -20.22 5.85 4.78
N PHE A 157 -19.30 6.28 5.66
CA PHE A 157 -17.87 6.01 5.61
C PHE A 157 -17.36 5.58 7.00
N PRO A 158 -17.64 4.33 7.41
CA PRO A 158 -17.39 3.83 8.76
C PRO A 158 -15.91 3.63 9.11
N TYR A 159 -14.98 3.80 8.17
CA TYR A 159 -13.54 3.75 8.44
C TYR A 159 -12.94 5.14 8.28
N GLN A 160 -11.97 5.46 9.13
CA GLN A 160 -11.19 6.68 9.05
C GLN A 160 -9.71 6.37 9.07
N GLU A 161 -8.98 7.18 8.33
CA GLU A 161 -7.54 7.23 8.33
C GLU A 161 -7.11 8.49 9.07
N ASP A 162 -6.48 8.30 10.22
CA ASP A 162 -6.01 9.38 11.07
C ASP A 162 -4.57 9.73 10.68
N ARG A 163 -4.39 10.96 10.20
CA ARG A 163 -3.09 11.60 9.96
C ARG A 163 -3.01 12.89 10.79
N ALA A 164 -1.79 13.35 11.03
CA ALA A 164 -1.55 14.57 11.82
C ALA A 164 -2.22 15.83 11.24
N ASP A 165 -2.39 15.89 9.92
CA ASP A 165 -2.89 17.06 9.19
C ASP A 165 -4.28 16.87 8.58
N ARG A 166 -4.83 15.64 8.60
CA ARG A 166 -6.05 15.31 7.87
C ARG A 166 -6.70 14.02 8.37
N ILE A 167 -8.02 13.97 8.24
CA ILE A 167 -8.81 12.74 8.34
C ILE A 167 -9.38 12.40 6.97
N ASP A 168 -9.05 11.22 6.44
CA ASP A 168 -9.72 10.65 5.26
C ASP A 168 -10.71 9.56 5.71
N ARG A 169 -11.80 9.39 4.95
CA ARG A 169 -12.93 8.52 5.30
C ARG A 169 -13.18 7.50 4.21
N TRP A 170 -13.43 6.26 4.62
CA TRP A 170 -13.54 5.09 3.75
C TRP A 170 -14.80 4.28 4.08
N ARG A 171 -15.39 3.69 3.04
CA ARG A 171 -16.57 2.83 3.14
C ARG A 171 -16.23 1.45 3.72
N GLY A 172 -14.96 1.06 3.59
CA GLY A 172 -14.39 -0.22 3.98
C GLY A 172 -13.16 -0.51 3.14
N PHE A 173 -12.63 -1.71 3.27
CA PHE A 173 -11.44 -2.13 2.55
C PHE A 173 -11.42 -3.63 2.28
N PHE A 174 -10.48 -4.04 1.44
CA PHE A 174 -10.18 -5.44 1.24
C PHE A 174 -8.68 -5.73 1.14
N VAL A 175 -8.27 -6.96 1.42
CA VAL A 175 -6.90 -7.42 1.14
C VAL A 175 -6.77 -7.64 -0.36
N ALA A 176 -5.94 -6.82 -1.00
CA ALA A 176 -5.66 -6.91 -2.43
C ALA A 176 -4.84 -8.17 -2.73
N HIS A 177 -5.04 -8.74 -3.91
CA HIS A 177 -4.34 -9.94 -4.35
C HIS A 177 -2.94 -9.59 -4.85
N TYR A 178 -2.07 -9.30 -3.87
CA TYR A 178 -0.67 -8.99 -4.09
C TYR A 178 0.14 -10.23 -4.47
N ARG A 179 1.05 -10.06 -5.44
CA ARG A 179 2.09 -11.04 -5.78
C ARG A 179 3.44 -10.32 -5.88
N PRO A 180 4.47 -10.77 -5.14
CA PRO A 180 5.79 -10.19 -5.23
C PRO A 180 6.33 -10.21 -6.66
N ARG A 181 6.94 -9.10 -7.07
CA ARG A 181 7.70 -9.01 -8.31
C ARG A 181 9.05 -8.37 -7.99
N SER A 182 10.14 -8.98 -8.42
CA SER A 182 11.46 -8.38 -8.24
C SER A 182 11.56 -7.10 -9.08
N PRO A 183 12.06 -5.98 -8.50
CA PRO A 183 12.41 -4.80 -9.27
C PRO A 183 13.60 -5.06 -10.19
N ASP A 184 13.34 -5.30 -11.48
CA ASP A 184 14.38 -5.36 -12.51
C ASP A 184 14.78 -3.94 -12.96
N CYS A 185 15.31 -3.10 -12.05
CA CYS A 185 15.90 -1.81 -12.44
C CYS A 185 17.42 -1.99 -12.68
N PRO A 186 17.93 -1.70 -13.89
CA PRO A 186 19.38 -1.69 -14.16
C PRO A 186 20.08 -0.75 -13.17
N GLY A 187 21.12 -1.26 -12.47
CA GLY A 187 21.81 -0.54 -11.38
C GLY A 187 21.63 -1.16 -9.98
N LEU A 188 20.77 -2.18 -9.83
CA LEU A 188 20.46 -2.86 -8.57
C LEU A 188 21.42 -3.99 -8.16
N THR A 189 22.60 -4.13 -8.76
CA THR A 189 23.60 -5.07 -8.23
C THR A 189 24.09 -4.56 -6.89
N SER A 190 23.63 -5.21 -5.82
CA SER A 190 24.05 -4.96 -4.45
C SER A 190 25.56 -4.99 -4.35
N ARG A 191 26.16 -3.90 -3.88
CA ARG A 191 27.48 -3.93 -3.23
C ARG A 191 27.34 -4.72 -1.93
N SER A 192 27.27 -6.04 -2.04
CA SER A 192 27.34 -6.98 -0.91
C SER A 192 28.23 -8.17 -1.29
N ALA A 193 29.38 -7.87 -1.90
CA ALA A 193 30.48 -8.81 -2.07
C ALA A 193 31.83 -8.07 -1.97
N GLN A 194 32.06 -7.38 -0.85
CA GLN A 194 33.41 -7.13 -0.35
C GLN A 194 33.42 -7.51 1.13
N ARG A 195 33.47 -8.82 1.39
CA ARG A 195 34.09 -9.32 2.63
C ARG A 195 35.57 -8.96 2.54
N GLY A 196 36.09 -8.32 3.57
CA GLY A 196 37.45 -7.80 3.64
C GLY A 196 38.51 -8.89 3.44
N PRO A 197 39.76 -8.49 3.10
CA PRO A 197 40.84 -9.44 2.93
C PRO A 197 41.12 -10.17 4.25
N ALA A 198 41.43 -11.45 4.10
CA ALA A 198 41.82 -12.35 5.16
C ALA A 198 42.93 -11.76 6.03
N ARG A 199 42.83 -11.99 7.34
CA ARG A 199 43.98 -11.91 8.22
C ARG A 199 44.92 -13.04 7.80
N ASP A 200 46.05 -12.68 7.21
CA ASP A 200 47.20 -13.57 7.13
C ASP A 200 47.83 -13.64 8.53
N ASP A 201 47.76 -14.83 9.10
CA ASP A 201 48.70 -15.28 10.11
C ASP A 201 50.08 -15.40 9.45
N LEU A 202 51.05 -14.63 9.93
CA LEU A 202 52.46 -14.98 9.81
C LEU A 202 53.17 -14.78 11.14
N ARG A 203 53.95 -15.81 11.45
CA ARG A 203 54.79 -16.07 12.62
C ARG A 203 55.86 -15.02 12.83
#